data_AF-A0A2G9MHF2-F1
#
_entry.id   AF-A0A2G9MHF2-F1
#
_cell.length_a   1.000
_cell.length_b   1.000
_cell.length_c   1.000
_cell.angle_alpha   90.00
_cell.angle_beta   90.00
_cell.angle_gamma   90.00
#
_symmetry.space_group_name_H-M   'P 1'
#
loop_
_entity.id
_entity.type
_entity.pdbx_description
1 polymer ?
#
loop_
_entity_poly.entity_id
_entity_poly.type
_entity_poly.pdbx_seq_one_letter_code
_entity_poly.pdbx_strand_id
1 'polypeptide(L)'
;MFGLGKGKIDLKLDKLQFRPGDIITGTITLQLKKPVKAKGVSVQLLGEKKVRQRTGTKIHTHTTKIFDFSKPLDSEKTYATEEKKYQFKINIPANIAAETKIDSPLGTAVKAINMFVGASSQIKWHVIARLDVPWAI
;
A
#
# COMPACT_ATOMS: atom_id res chain seq x y z
N MET A 1 8.89 6.55 9.59
CA MET A 1 10.13 6.38 8.80
C MET A 1 10.93 5.26 9.46
N PHE A 2 11.05 4.09 8.83
CA PHE A 2 11.88 3.00 9.37
C PHE A 2 13.35 3.25 9.03
N GLY A 3 14.19 3.23 10.06
CA GLY A 3 15.54 3.77 10.08
C GLY A 3 16.52 3.07 9.13
N LEU A 4 17.18 3.91 8.33
CA LEU A 4 18.40 3.65 7.59
C LEU A 4 19.48 3.15 8.56
N GLY A 5 19.73 1.83 8.65
CA GLY A 5 20.90 1.35 9.40
C GLY A 5 20.95 -0.13 9.75
N LYS A 6 19.81 -0.80 9.95
CA LYS A 6 19.78 -2.21 10.42
C LYS A 6 19.72 -3.24 9.29
N GLY A 7 19.44 -2.82 8.06
CA GLY A 7 19.36 -3.69 6.88
C GLY A 7 18.85 -2.97 5.64
N LYS A 8 18.63 -3.74 4.57
CA LYS A 8 18.07 -3.36 3.28
C LYS A 8 16.90 -4.28 2.96
N ILE A 9 15.81 -3.71 2.45
CA ILE A 9 14.67 -4.44 1.93
C ILE A 9 14.52 -4.04 0.47
N ASP A 10 14.76 -4.97 -0.45
CA ASP A 10 14.52 -4.77 -1.87
C ASP A 10 13.22 -5.47 -2.29
N LEU A 11 12.36 -4.78 -3.03
CA LEU A 11 11.13 -5.34 -3.59
C LEU A 11 11.27 -5.37 -5.12
N LYS A 12 11.22 -6.57 -5.69
CA LYS A 12 11.17 -6.77 -7.14
C LYS A 12 9.80 -7.32 -7.53
N LEU A 13 9.12 -6.62 -8.43
CA LEU A 13 7.87 -7.08 -9.02
C LEU A 13 8.16 -7.73 -10.36
N ASP A 14 7.43 -8.79 -10.69
CA ASP A 14 7.60 -9.47 -11.97
C ASP A 14 7.06 -8.64 -13.14
N LYS A 15 6.03 -7.82 -12.85
CA LYS A 15 5.41 -6.87 -13.79
C LYS A 15 5.24 -5.52 -13.11
N LEU A 16 5.24 -4.45 -13.90
CA LEU A 16 4.97 -3.09 -13.41
C LEU A 16 3.56 -2.60 -13.76
N GLN A 17 2.89 -3.31 -14.66
CA GLN A 17 1.53 -3.00 -15.11
C GLN A 17 0.61 -4.13 -14.67
N PHE A 18 -0.41 -3.79 -13.89
CA PHE A 18 -1.43 -4.70 -13.40
C PHE A 18 -2.80 -4.07 -13.60
N ARG A 19 -3.80 -4.91 -13.85
CA ARG A 19 -5.21 -4.51 -13.95
C ARG A 19 -5.95 -4.91 -12.67
N PRO A 20 -7.08 -4.24 -12.33
CA PRO A 20 -7.97 -4.74 -11.29
C PRO A 20 -8.38 -6.18 -11.56
N GLY A 21 -8.26 -7.05 -10.56
CA GLY A 21 -8.44 -8.51 -10.72
C GLY A 21 -7.15 -9.30 -10.96
N ASP A 22 -6.04 -8.65 -11.32
CA ASP A 22 -4.76 -9.34 -11.52
C ASP A 22 -4.10 -9.77 -10.20
N ILE A 23 -3.19 -10.73 -10.31
CA ILE A 23 -2.36 -11.18 -9.19
C ILE A 23 -1.01 -10.48 -9.29
N ILE A 24 -0.67 -9.68 -8.28
CA ILE A 24 0.66 -9.11 -8.12
C ILE A 24 1.55 -10.21 -7.56
N THR A 25 2.56 -10.59 -8.33
CA THR A 25 3.64 -11.48 -7.91
C THR A 25 4.95 -10.70 -7.83
N GLY A 26 5.75 -11.03 -6.83
CA GLY A 26 7.05 -10.42 -6.65
C GLY A 26 7.87 -11.11 -5.58
N THR A 27 9.11 -10.66 -5.48
CA THR A 27 10.09 -11.16 -4.52
C THR A 27 10.57 -10.01 -3.65
N ILE A 28 10.45 -10.18 -2.33
CA ILE A 28 11.05 -9.31 -1.32
C ILE A 28 12.37 -9.94 -0.89
N THR A 29 13.46 -9.19 -0.99
CA THR A 29 14.77 -9.60 -0.52
C THR A 29 15.11 -8.77 0.71
N LEU A 30 15.19 -9.45 1.86
CA LEU A 30 15.57 -8.86 3.14
C LEU A 30 17.04 -9.19 3.40
N GLN A 31 17.88 -8.17 3.52
CA GLN A 31 19.28 -8.29 3.92
C GLN A 31 19.49 -7.50 5.21
N LEU A 32 19.77 -8.18 6.32
CA LEU A 32 20.06 -7.50 7.58
C LEU A 32 21.56 -7.41 7.82
N LYS A 33 22.02 -6.29 8.38
CA LYS A 33 23.44 -6.13 8.76
C LYS A 33 23.74 -6.66 10.16
N LYS A 34 22.71 -6.81 10.99
CA LYS A 34 22.76 -7.36 12.34
C LYS A 34 21.50 -8.19 12.58
N PRO A 35 21.55 -9.21 13.46
CA PRO A 35 20.34 -9.92 13.86
C PRO A 35 19.32 -8.95 14.47
N VAL A 36 18.07 -8.99 14.00
CA VAL A 36 17.00 -8.12 14.52
C VAL A 36 15.81 -8.99 14.91
N LYS A 37 15.34 -8.84 16.15
CA LYS A 37 14.05 -9.38 16.57
C LYS A 37 12.95 -8.49 15.99
N ALA A 38 12.11 -9.06 15.13
CA ALA A 38 11.02 -8.36 14.46
C ALA A 38 9.74 -9.18 14.58
N LYS A 39 8.58 -8.51 14.65
CA LYS A 39 7.24 -9.11 14.67
C LYS A 39 6.90 -9.84 13.37
N GLY A 40 7.54 -9.48 12.26
CA GLY A 40 7.30 -10.12 10.98
C GLY A 40 7.69 -9.27 9.79
N VAL A 41 7.77 -9.92 8.63
CA VAL A 41 7.78 -9.25 7.34
C VAL A 41 6.34 -9.18 6.85
N SER A 42 5.93 -8.02 6.37
CA SER A 42 4.62 -7.80 5.77
C SER A 42 4.75 -7.09 4.43
N VAL A 43 3.81 -7.37 3.54
CA VAL A 43 3.66 -6.66 2.28
C VAL A 43 2.32 -5.93 2.29
N GLN A 44 2.35 -4.65 1.99
CA GLN A 44 1.18 -3.79 1.95
C GLN A 44 0.93 -3.32 0.51
N LEU A 45 -0.31 -3.43 0.05
CA LEU A 45 -0.81 -2.81 -1.16
C LEU A 45 -1.65 -1.59 -0.77
N LEU A 46 -1.17 -0.41 -1.15
CA LEU A 46 -1.77 0.87 -0.82
C LEU A 46 -2.22 1.58 -2.10
N GLY A 47 -3.50 1.94 -2.17
CA GLY A 47 -4.07 2.77 -3.23
C GLY A 47 -4.32 4.19 -2.72
N GLU A 48 -3.68 5.17 -3.34
CA GLU A 48 -3.83 6.58 -3.00
C GLU A 48 -4.48 7.36 -4.15
N LYS A 49 -5.46 8.21 -3.82
CA LYS A 49 -6.14 9.10 -4.76
C LYS A 49 -5.89 10.55 -4.37
N LYS A 50 -5.37 11.34 -5.31
CA LYS A 50 -5.34 12.80 -5.17
C LYS A 50 -6.72 13.36 -5.48
N VAL A 51 -7.37 13.90 -4.47
CA VAL A 51 -8.65 14.60 -4.58
C VAL A 51 -8.37 16.09 -4.59
N ARG A 52 -8.79 16.77 -5.66
CA ARG A 52 -8.77 18.24 -5.73
C ARG A 52 -10.13 18.74 -5.27
N GLN A 53 -10.18 19.42 -4.13
CA GLN A 53 -11.37 20.10 -3.64
C GLN A 53 -11.23 21.59 -3.93
N ARG A 54 -12.23 22.16 -4.60
CA ARG A 54 -12.33 23.60 -4.83
C ARG A 54 -13.27 24.19 -3.79
N THR A 55 -12.74 25.07 -2.95
CA THR A 55 -13.53 25.83 -1.97
C THR A 55 -13.44 27.30 -2.36
N GLY A 56 -14.48 27.82 -3.03
CA GLY A 56 -14.48 29.16 -3.62
C GLY A 56 -13.41 29.33 -4.71
N THR A 57 -12.47 30.26 -4.49
CA THR A 57 -11.36 30.59 -5.40
C THR A 57 -10.11 29.73 -5.17
N LYS A 58 -10.03 28.99 -4.06
CA LYS A 58 -8.84 28.18 -3.71
C LYS A 58 -9.02 26.71 -4.07
N ILE A 59 -7.96 26.10 -4.60
CA ILE A 59 -7.88 24.67 -4.91
C ILE A 59 -7.01 24.00 -3.85
N HIS A 60 -7.60 23.10 -3.07
CA HIS A 60 -6.88 22.24 -2.13
C HIS A 60 -6.70 20.85 -2.77
N THR A 61 -5.49 20.31 -2.70
CA THR A 61 -5.22 18.92 -3.11
C THR A 61 -4.97 18.09 -1.86
N HIS A 62 -5.82 17.10 -1.60
CA HIS A 62 -5.63 16.14 -0.51
C HIS A 62 -5.38 14.74 -1.09
N THR A 63 -4.44 14.00 -0.51
CA THR A 63 -4.21 12.59 -0.87
C THR A 63 -5.00 11.72 0.10
N THR A 64 -6.00 11.00 -0.41
CA THR A 64 -6.82 10.07 0.38
C THR A 64 -6.40 8.64 0.08
N LYS A 65 -6.22 7.83 1.12
CA LYS A 65 -6.04 6.38 0.99
C LYS A 65 -7.39 5.75 0.70
N ILE A 66 -7.52 5.12 -0.46
CA ILE A 66 -8.76 4.47 -0.89
C ILE A 66 -8.70 2.95 -0.75
N PHE A 67 -7.48 2.40 -0.60
CA PHE A 67 -7.27 0.98 -0.46
C PHE A 67 -6.06 0.74 0.42
N ASP A 68 -6.22 -0.11 1.44
CA ASP A 68 -5.13 -0.53 2.31
C ASP A 68 -5.29 -2.02 2.59
N PHE A 69 -4.43 -2.83 1.98
CA PHE A 69 -4.37 -4.26 2.21
C PHE A 69 -2.97 -4.62 2.71
N SER A 70 -2.89 -5.30 3.85
CA SER A 70 -1.62 -5.77 4.40
C SER A 70 -1.68 -7.28 4.57
N LYS A 71 -0.62 -7.96 4.12
CA LYS A 71 -0.47 -9.40 4.26
C LYS A 71 0.85 -9.70 4.97
N PRO A 72 0.83 -10.35 6.16
CA PRO A 72 2.03 -10.86 6.78
C PRO A 72 2.59 -12.00 5.91
N LEU A 73 3.88 -11.93 5.60
CA LEU A 73 4.63 -12.98 4.89
C LEU A 73 5.39 -13.88 5.86
N ASP A 74 5.66 -13.37 7.05
CA ASP A 74 6.47 -14.05 8.05
C ASP A 74 6.09 -13.56 9.45
N SER A 75 6.37 -14.39 10.45
CA SER A 75 5.95 -14.18 11.84
C SER A 75 7.08 -13.61 12.70
N GLU A 76 6.79 -13.46 13.99
CA GLU A 76 7.75 -12.95 14.96
C GLU A 76 8.91 -13.92 15.11
N LYS A 77 10.11 -13.45 14.77
CA LYS A 77 11.34 -14.19 14.96
C LYS A 77 12.55 -13.28 14.97
N THR A 78 13.68 -13.85 15.39
CA THR A 78 14.98 -13.23 15.20
C THR A 78 15.43 -13.47 13.77
N TYR A 79 15.44 -12.41 12.97
CA TYR A 79 15.94 -12.46 11.62
C TYR A 79 17.46 -12.34 11.68
N ALA A 80 18.15 -13.39 11.23
CA ALA A 80 19.61 -13.40 11.11
C ALA A 80 20.10 -12.43 10.03
N THR A 81 21.40 -12.20 10.01
CA THR A 81 22.14 -11.39 9.01
C THR A 81 22.11 -11.94 7.58
N GLU A 82 21.47 -13.09 7.38
CA GLU A 82 21.37 -13.76 6.09
C GLU A 82 20.39 -13.06 5.15
N GLU A 83 20.66 -13.16 3.85
CA GLU A 83 19.73 -12.74 2.82
C GLU A 83 18.53 -13.70 2.77
N LYS A 84 17.34 -13.20 3.11
CA LYS A 84 16.09 -13.98 3.00
C LYS A 84 15.22 -13.44 1.89
N LYS A 85 14.77 -14.35 1.02
CA LYS A 85 13.87 -14.05 -0.09
C LYS A 85 12.47 -14.55 0.24
N TYR A 86 11.49 -13.66 0.14
CA TYR A 86 10.07 -13.97 0.32
C TYR A 86 9.35 -13.73 -0.99
N GLN A 87 8.80 -14.81 -1.55
CA GLN A 87 7.89 -14.68 -2.68
C GLN A 87 6.50 -14.36 -2.14
N PHE A 88 5.86 -13.36 -2.73
CA PHE A 88 4.51 -12.96 -2.34
C PHE A 88 3.58 -12.99 -3.54
N LYS A 89 2.31 -13.27 -3.24
CA LYS A 89 1.19 -13.19 -4.16
C LYS A 89 0.06 -12.42 -3.49
N ILE A 90 -0.35 -11.33 -4.11
CA ILE A 90 -1.46 -10.47 -3.68
C ILE A 90 -2.45 -10.37 -4.81
N ASN A 91 -3.71 -10.72 -4.54
CA ASN A 91 -4.77 -10.56 -5.52
C ASN A 91 -5.30 -9.13 -5.43
N ILE A 92 -5.33 -8.43 -6.55
CA ILE A 92 -5.94 -7.11 -6.66
C ILE A 92 -7.45 -7.33 -6.76
N PRO A 93 -8.26 -6.84 -5.81
CA PRO A 93 -9.72 -6.94 -5.93
C PRO A 93 -10.23 -6.25 -7.20
N ALA A 94 -11.13 -6.89 -7.95
CA ALA A 94 -11.68 -6.32 -9.18
C ALA A 94 -12.57 -5.09 -8.94
N ASN A 95 -13.10 -4.93 -7.72
CA ASN A 95 -14.06 -3.88 -7.31
C ASN A 95 -13.42 -2.59 -6.77
N ILE A 96 -12.11 -2.38 -6.97
CA ILE A 96 -11.37 -1.19 -6.53
C ILE A 96 -11.99 0.14 -7.00
N ALA A 97 -12.69 0.16 -8.12
CA ALA A 97 -13.36 1.35 -8.64
C ALA A 97 -14.71 1.66 -7.96
N ALA A 98 -15.30 0.70 -7.23
CA ALA A 98 -16.67 0.76 -6.72
C ALA A 98 -16.76 1.06 -5.21
N GLU A 99 -15.71 0.78 -4.43
CA GLU A 99 -15.69 1.04 -2.99
C GLU A 99 -15.14 2.43 -2.64
N THR A 100 -15.65 3.48 -3.28
CA THR A 100 -15.65 4.80 -2.63
C THR A 100 -16.72 4.79 -1.55
N LYS A 101 -16.40 4.28 -0.36
CA LYS A 101 -17.17 4.63 0.84
C LYS A 101 -16.98 6.12 1.08
N ILE A 102 -17.93 6.90 0.57
CA ILE A 102 -18.07 8.31 0.89
C ILE A 102 -18.62 8.35 2.32
N ASP A 103 -17.74 8.39 3.31
CA ASP A 103 -18.11 8.85 4.65
C ASP A 103 -18.40 10.35 4.54
N SER A 104 -19.64 10.68 4.17
CA SER A 104 -20.20 12.01 4.37
C SER A 104 -20.98 12.00 5.68
N PRO A 105 -20.74 12.96 6.60
CA PRO A 105 -21.65 13.19 7.69
C PRO A 105 -23.00 13.64 7.11
N LEU A 106 -24.00 12.79 7.33
CA LEU A 106 -25.46 13.03 7.31
C LEU A 106 -25.93 14.40 6.79
N GLY A 107 -26.57 14.43 5.62
CA GLY A 107 -27.49 15.53 5.28
C GLY A 107 -27.84 15.74 3.82
N THR A 108 -27.13 15.17 2.85
CA THR A 108 -27.39 15.47 1.43
C THR A 108 -27.38 14.22 0.57
N ALA A 109 -28.57 13.80 0.15
CA ALA A 109 -28.74 12.75 -0.85
C ALA A 109 -28.15 13.22 -2.18
N VAL A 110 -27.00 12.67 -2.57
CA VAL A 110 -26.44 12.88 -3.91
C VAL A 110 -26.42 11.54 -4.64
N LYS A 111 -27.30 11.42 -5.64
CA LYS A 111 -27.17 10.44 -6.73
C LYS A 111 -25.87 10.73 -7.49
N ALA A 112 -24.73 10.25 -7.00
CA ALA A 112 -23.45 10.40 -7.67
C ALA A 112 -23.17 9.15 -8.53
N ILE A 113 -23.93 8.95 -9.61
CA ILE A 113 -23.73 7.80 -10.50
C ILE A 113 -22.74 8.11 -11.65
N ASN A 114 -22.49 9.36 -12.07
CA ASN A 114 -21.73 9.61 -13.32
C ASN A 114 -20.58 10.65 -13.28
N MET A 115 -19.98 10.96 -12.14
CA MET A 115 -18.82 11.89 -12.11
C MET A 115 -17.48 11.22 -12.51
N PHE A 116 -17.53 10.02 -13.08
CA PHE A 116 -16.39 9.21 -13.54
C PHE A 116 -16.17 9.21 -15.06
N VAL A 117 -16.76 10.15 -15.80
CA VAL A 117 -16.42 10.38 -17.22
C VAL A 117 -15.70 11.72 -17.33
N GLY A 118 -14.38 11.72 -17.13
CA GLY A 118 -13.52 12.85 -17.52
C GLY A 118 -12.44 13.32 -16.52
N ALA A 119 -12.53 12.95 -15.24
CA ALA A 119 -11.50 13.33 -14.26
C ALA A 119 -10.60 12.12 -13.95
N SER A 120 -9.50 12.00 -14.70
CA SER A 120 -8.42 11.04 -14.51
C SER A 120 -7.67 11.26 -13.18
N SER A 121 -8.34 11.10 -12.05
CA SER A 121 -7.63 10.95 -10.78
C SER A 121 -6.94 9.59 -10.81
N GLN A 122 -5.75 9.55 -11.40
CA GLN A 122 -4.90 8.37 -11.45
C GLN A 122 -4.69 7.89 -10.02
N ILE A 123 -5.37 6.79 -9.67
CA ILE A 123 -5.12 6.09 -8.41
C ILE A 123 -3.66 5.63 -8.50
N LYS A 124 -2.86 6.06 -7.53
CA LYS A 124 -1.48 5.61 -7.42
C LYS A 124 -1.43 4.38 -6.55
N TRP A 125 -0.95 3.29 -7.13
CA TRP A 125 -0.75 2.03 -6.44
C TRP A 125 0.68 1.93 -5.94
N HIS A 126 0.82 1.55 -4.68
CA HIS A 126 2.09 1.37 -4.02
C HIS A 126 2.14 -0.02 -3.39
N VAL A 127 3.16 -0.80 -3.75
CA VAL A 127 3.50 -2.03 -3.04
C VAL A 127 4.64 -1.71 -2.08
N ILE A 128 4.39 -1.91 -0.79
CA ILE A 128 5.31 -1.51 0.27
C ILE A 128 5.67 -2.77 1.07
N ALA A 129 6.94 -3.14 1.07
CA ALA A 129 7.45 -4.16 1.98
C ALA A 129 7.89 -3.52 3.29
N ARG A 130 7.50 -4.10 4.43
CA ARG A 130 7.89 -3.61 5.76
C ARG A 130 8.35 -4.76 6.65
N LEU A 131 9.40 -4.50 7.42
CA LEU A 131 9.80 -5.32 8.56
C LEU A 131 9.33 -4.61 9.82
N ASP A 132 8.38 -5.22 10.53
CA ASP A 132 7.86 -4.65 11.78
C ASP A 132 8.83 -4.97 12.92
N VAL A 133 9.73 -4.02 13.20
CA VAL A 133 10.67 -4.11 14.31
C VAL A 133 10.04 -3.41 15.50
N PRO A 134 9.69 -4.12 16.60
CA PRO A 134 9.30 -3.45 17.82
C PRO A 134 10.47 -2.56 18.24
N TRP A 135 10.22 -1.26 18.39
CA TRP A 135 11.24 -0.32 18.85
C TRP A 135 11.84 -0.89 20.14
N ALA A 136 13.10 -1.31 20.08
CA ALA A 136 13.88 -1.61 21.27
C ALA A 136 14.11 -0.25 21.96
N ILE A 137 13.42 -0.03 23.08
CA ILE A 137 13.84 0.88 24.14
C ILE A 137 14.96 0.17 24.89
#